data_AF-D3DGZ2-F1
#
_entry.id   AF-D3DGZ2-F1
#
_cell.length_a   1.000
_cell.length_b   1.000
_cell.length_c   1.000
_cell.angle_alpha   90.00
_cell.angle_beta   90.00
_cell.angle_gamma   90.00
#
_symmetry.space_group_name_H-M   'P 1'
#
loop_
_entity.id
_entity.type
_entity.pdbx_description
1 polymer ?
#
loop_
_entity_poly.entity_id
_entity_poly.type
_entity_poly.pdbx_seq_one_letter_code
_entity_poly.pdbx_strand_id
1 'polypeptide(L)'
;MDPIPEVKGSLRTFIELHFKKQVEVSQSYLRDTLLFFLFAEYFGLDNPLGIYALDLYPYLMEEFHLWHKSLGIERSSLDFIPCC
;
A
#
# COMPACT_ATOMS: atom_id res chain seq x y z
N MET A 1 -36.09 -26.70 9.47
CA MET A 1 -35.02 -25.75 9.87
C MET A 1 -34.17 -25.59 8.64
N ASP A 2 -34.25 -24.45 7.94
CA ASP A 2 -33.59 -24.30 6.64
C ASP A 2 -32.06 -24.32 6.81
N PRO A 3 -31.33 -25.24 6.18
CA PRO A 3 -29.88 -25.40 6.37
C PRO A 3 -29.04 -24.36 5.61
N ILE A 4 -29.68 -23.62 4.69
CA ILE A 4 -29.01 -22.68 3.78
C ILE A 4 -28.27 -21.53 4.51
N PRO A 5 -28.81 -20.91 5.59
CA PRO A 5 -28.11 -19.83 6.30
C PRO A 5 -26.86 -20.32 7.04
N GLU A 6 -26.91 -21.53 7.59
CA GLU A 6 -25.83 -22.12 8.39
C GLU A 6 -24.63 -22.52 7.51
N VAL A 7 -24.90 -23.14 6.36
CA VAL A 7 -23.86 -23.47 5.37
C VAL A 7 -23.17 -22.21 4.83
N LYS A 8 -23.94 -21.14 4.57
CA LYS A 8 -23.39 -19.86 4.11
C LYS A 8 -22.47 -19.21 5.16
N GLY A 9 -22.84 -19.29 6.44
CA GLY A 9 -22.02 -18.83 7.55
C GLY A 9 -20.68 -19.57 7.61
N SER A 10 -20.71 -20.90 7.59
CA SER A 10 -19.52 -21.75 7.63
C SER A 10 -18.57 -21.51 6.44
N LEU A 11 -19.11 -21.35 5.24
CA LEU A 11 -18.31 -21.03 4.04
C LEU A 11 -17.63 -19.67 4.15
N ARG A 12 -18.35 -18.64 4.63
CA ARG A 12 -17.77 -17.31 4.83
C ARG A 12 -16.62 -17.35 5.83
N THR A 13 -16.82 -18.00 6.97
CA THR A 13 -15.79 -18.17 8.00
C THR A 13 -14.58 -18.92 7.46
N PHE A 14 -14.79 -19.97 6.66
CA PHE A 14 -13.71 -20.69 5.99
C PHE A 14 -12.91 -19.78 5.06
N ILE A 15 -13.58 -19.02 4.18
CA ILE A 15 -12.91 -18.11 3.24
C ILE A 15 -12.11 -17.03 4.00
N GLU A 16 -12.72 -16.43 5.03
CA GLU A 16 -12.06 -15.42 5.85
C GLU A 16 -10.84 -16.00 6.59
N LEU A 17 -10.95 -17.17 7.22
CA LEU A 17 -9.82 -17.77 7.93
C LEU A 17 -8.68 -18.16 6.98
N HIS A 18 -9.00 -18.70 5.80
CA HIS A 18 -7.98 -19.28 4.93
C HIS A 18 -7.31 -18.25 4.02
N PHE A 19 -8.06 -17.26 3.52
CA PHE A 19 -7.56 -16.35 2.49
C PHE A 19 -7.30 -14.93 2.99
N LYS A 20 -7.89 -14.49 4.11
CA LYS A 20 -7.75 -13.10 4.59
C LYS A 20 -6.31 -12.66 4.72
N LYS A 21 -5.48 -13.43 5.42
CA LYS A 21 -4.07 -13.09 5.63
C LYS A 21 -3.29 -13.00 4.31
N GLN A 22 -3.53 -13.93 3.38
CA GLN A 22 -2.84 -13.93 2.08
C GLN A 22 -3.25 -12.70 1.26
N VAL A 23 -4.54 -12.36 1.27
CA VAL A 23 -5.06 -11.17 0.60
C VAL A 23 -4.46 -9.90 1.23
N GLU A 24 -4.42 -9.79 2.55
CA GLU A 24 -3.81 -8.65 3.26
C GLU A 24 -2.34 -8.48 2.91
N VAL A 25 -1.56 -9.57 2.90
CA VAL A 25 -0.14 -9.55 2.51
C VAL A 25 0.02 -9.10 1.06
N SER A 26 -0.78 -9.63 0.14
CA SER A 26 -0.73 -9.25 -1.27
C SER A 26 -1.10 -7.77 -1.48
N GLN A 27 -2.12 -7.28 -0.78
CA GLN A 27 -2.51 -5.87 -0.83
C GLN A 27 -1.44 -4.96 -0.25
N SER A 28 -0.82 -5.34 0.87
CA SER A 28 0.31 -4.60 1.44
C SER A 28 1.47 -4.52 0.46
N TYR A 29 1.86 -5.66 -0.12
CA TYR A 29 2.95 -5.71 -1.10
C TYR A 29 2.67 -4.84 -2.32
N LEU A 30 1.44 -4.87 -2.85
CA LEU A 30 1.04 -4.02 -3.98
C LEU A 30 1.09 -2.54 -3.62
N ARG A 31 0.57 -2.16 -2.45
CA ARG A 31 0.61 -0.79 -1.94
C ARG A 31 2.05 -0.29 -1.80
N ASP A 32 2.91 -1.08 -1.17
CA ASP A 32 4.31 -0.71 -0.93
C ASP A 32 5.07 -0.56 -2.27
N THR A 33 4.77 -1.43 -3.25
CA THR A 33 5.31 -1.34 -4.61
C THR A 33 4.84 -0.08 -5.34
N LEU A 34 3.54 0.26 -5.23
CA LEU A 34 2.99 1.47 -5.83
C LEU A 34 3.66 2.72 -5.26
N LEU A 35 3.78 2.82 -3.94
CA LEU A 35 4.43 3.94 -3.27
C LEU A 35 5.91 4.06 -3.68
N PHE A 36 6.63 2.94 -3.77
CA PHE A 36 8.01 2.94 -4.25
C PHE A 36 8.13 3.50 -5.66
N PHE A 37 7.33 3.03 -6.61
CA PHE A 37 7.40 3.51 -7.99
C PHE A 37 6.97 4.96 -8.12
N LEU A 38 5.91 5.37 -7.42
CA LEU A 38 5.41 6.75 -7.48
C LEU A 38 6.43 7.75 -6.90
N PHE A 39 7.18 7.35 -5.87
CA PHE A 39 8.12 8.21 -5.17
C PHE A 39 9.60 7.83 -5.44
N ALA A 40 9.91 7.11 -6.51
CA ALA A 40 11.25 6.62 -6.83
C ALA A 40 12.31 7.74 -6.87
N GLU A 41 11.93 8.93 -7.36
CA GLU A 41 12.76 10.15 -7.40
C GLU A 41 13.28 10.56 -6.01
N TYR A 42 12.53 10.30 -4.93
CA TYR A 42 12.91 10.63 -3.56
C TYR A 42 14.08 9.76 -3.05
N PHE A 43 14.29 8.62 -3.72
CA PHE A 43 15.41 7.71 -3.49
C PHE A 43 16.57 7.95 -4.46
N GLY A 44 16.49 8.97 -5.31
CA GLY A 44 17.47 9.24 -6.37
C GLY A 44 17.41 8.25 -7.54
N LEU A 45 16.28 7.56 -7.71
CA LEU A 45 16.03 6.64 -8.82
C LEU A 45 15.18 7.34 -9.89
N ASP A 46 15.34 6.92 -11.14
CA ASP A 46 14.46 7.37 -12.21
C ASP A 46 13.03 6.88 -11.96
N ASN A 47 12.06 7.79 -12.04
CA ASN A 47 10.66 7.48 -11.82
C ASN A 47 9.93 7.26 -13.16
N PRO A 48 9.58 6.00 -13.51
CA PRO A 48 8.89 5.72 -14.76
C PRO A 48 7.45 6.26 -14.79
N LEU A 49 6.85 6.53 -13.63
CA LEU A 49 5.49 7.04 -13.49
C LEU A 49 5.42 8.56 -13.30
N GLY A 50 6.55 9.22 -13.00
CA GLY A 50 6.64 10.58 -12.45
C GLY A 50 5.60 11.54 -13.01
N ILE A 51 5.79 11.99 -14.25
CA ILE A 51 4.90 12.97 -14.91
C ILE A 51 3.47 12.45 -15.09
N TYR A 52 3.30 11.15 -15.37
CA TYR A 52 2.00 10.57 -15.66
C TYR A 52 1.10 10.44 -14.43
N ALA A 53 1.69 10.49 -13.24
CA ALA A 53 1.01 10.24 -11.97
C ALA A 53 1.17 11.38 -10.96
N LEU A 54 1.59 12.58 -11.39
CA LEU A 54 1.77 13.75 -10.51
C LEU A 54 0.51 14.10 -9.72
N ASP A 55 -0.66 13.93 -10.33
CA ASP A 55 -1.95 14.23 -9.70
C ASP A 55 -2.20 13.39 -8.44
N LEU A 56 -1.54 12.23 -8.29
CA LEU A 56 -1.70 11.34 -7.14
C LEU A 56 -0.85 11.75 -5.93
N TYR A 57 0.20 12.54 -6.13
CA TYR A 57 1.16 12.89 -5.07
C TYR A 57 0.48 13.57 -3.87
N PRO A 58 -0.44 14.56 -4.04
CA PRO A 58 -1.09 15.20 -2.90
C PRO A 58 -1.93 14.24 -2.06
N TYR A 59 -2.53 13.23 -2.69
CA TYR A 59 -3.42 12.28 -2.01
C TYR A 59 -2.64 11.19 -1.27
N LEU A 60 -1.45 10.84 -1.77
CA LEU A 60 -0.65 9.74 -1.24
C LEU A 60 0.51 10.21 -0.34
N MET A 61 0.64 11.53 -0.11
CA MET A 61 1.77 12.09 0.64
C MET A 61 1.82 11.61 2.10
N GLU A 62 0.67 11.50 2.76
CA GLU A 62 0.59 10.99 4.14
C GLU A 62 0.94 9.49 4.20
N GLU A 63 0.43 8.70 3.26
CA GLU A 63 0.73 7.27 3.17
C GLU A 63 2.21 7.02 2.86
N PHE A 64 2.78 7.81 1.96
CA PHE A 64 4.22 7.83 1.73
C PHE A 64 4.99 8.13 3.01
N HIS A 65 4.56 9.12 3.80
CA HIS A 65 5.21 9.47 5.07
C HIS A 65 5.19 8.34 6.11
N LEU A 66 4.11 7.55 6.17
CA LEU A 66 4.05 6.38 7.05
C LEU A 66 4.92 5.23 6.50
N TRP A 67 4.88 5.01 5.19
CA TRP A 67 5.60 3.94 4.53
C TRP A 67 7.12 4.14 4.56
N HIS A 68 7.66 5.31 4.17
CA HIS A 68 9.12 5.52 4.19
C HIS A 68 9.69 5.49 5.62
N LYS A 69 8.91 5.90 6.64
CA LYS A 69 9.27 5.72 8.06
C LYS A 69 9.32 4.25 8.46
N SER A 70 8.40 3.42 7.96
CA SER A 70 8.42 1.97 8.20
C SER A 70 9.67 1.29 7.62
N LEU A 71 10.28 1.89 6.61
CA LEU A 71 11.56 1.45 6.04
C LEU A 71 12.79 1.90 6.86
N GLY A 72 12.60 2.67 7.93
CA GLY A 72 13.68 3.20 8.77
C GLY A 72 14.38 4.42 8.17
N ILE A 73 13.76 5.12 7.23
CA ILE A 73 14.32 6.32 6.59
C ILE A 73 13.98 7.54 7.45
N GLU A 74 15.02 8.19 8.00
CA GLU A 74 14.84 9.31 8.92
C GLU A 74 14.43 10.62 8.21
N ARG A 75 14.92 10.84 6.98
CA ARG A 75 14.65 12.04 6.18
C ARG A 75 14.57 11.72 4.69
N SER A 76 13.70 12.44 3.98
CA SER A 76 13.70 12.43 2.52
C SER A 76 14.97 13.09 1.98
N SER A 77 15.49 12.53 0.89
CA SER A 77 16.67 13.01 0.16
C SER A 77 16.40 14.28 -0.68
N LEU A 78 15.15 14.73 -0.80
CA LEU A 78 14.78 15.89 -1.62
C LEU A 78 14.58 17.13 -0.75
N ASP A 79 15.43 18.14 -0.95
CA ASP A 79 15.41 19.40 -0.18
C ASP A 79 14.11 20.22 -0.34
N PHE A 80 13.36 20.01 -1.42
CA PHE A 80 12.16 20.79 -1.74
C PHE A 80 10.84 20.14 -1.29
N ILE A 81 10.86 18.88 -0.85
CA ILE A 81 9.67 18.20 -0.33
C ILE A 81 9.99 17.71 1.09
N PRO A 82 9.60 18.45 2.13
CA PRO A 82 9.77 18.01 3.50
C PRO A 82 8.82 16.84 3.75
N CYS A 83 9.31 15.63 3.51
CA CYS A 83 8.70 14.45 4.12
C CYS A 83 9.45 14.22 5.44
N CYS A 84 8.78 14.65 6.51
CA CYS A 84 9.27 15.03 7.85
C CYS A 84 9.46 16.55 8.01
#